data_AF-A0A9X3ILU4-F1
#
_entry.id   AF-A0A9X3ILU4-F1
#
_cell.length_a   1.000
_cell.length_b   1.000
_cell.length_c   1.000
_cell.angle_alpha   90.00
_cell.angle_beta   90.00
_cell.angle_gamma   90.00
#
_symmetry.space_group_name_H-M   'P 1'
#
loop_
_entity.id
_entity.type
_entity.pdbx_description
1 polymer ?
#
loop_
_entity_poly.entity_id
_entity_poly.type
_entity_poly.pdbx_seq_one_letter_code
_entity_poly.pdbx_strand_id
1 'polypeptide(L)'
;MSDMGSPSDEEKIRRMAEDEAALSARLRALSHKLDKARDEAQAAERAQPSNEVTARGMSLAFRIVGEFVSGVLVGAGLGWLIDHWLGTSPWGLIVLLLLGFVAGVLNVLRAVGKVAQPEARQVSRRGKKT
;
A
#
# COMPACT_ATOMS: atom_id res chain seq x y z
N MET A 1 32.70 56.73 40.80
CA MET A 1 33.34 55.95 41.86
C MET A 1 32.88 54.52 41.66
N SER A 2 33.72 53.73 40.99
CA SER A 2 33.52 52.30 40.80
C SER A 2 33.72 51.56 42.12
N ASP A 3 33.40 50.26 42.12
CA ASP A 3 33.58 49.26 43.18
C ASP A 3 32.34 49.09 44.09
N MET A 4 31.76 47.91 44.27
CA MET A 4 32.30 46.56 44.12
C MET A 4 31.12 45.58 44.07
N GLY A 5 30.95 44.85 42.96
CA GLY A 5 30.08 43.68 42.93
C GLY A 5 30.68 42.63 43.86
N SER A 6 29.90 42.14 44.81
CA SER A 6 30.39 41.23 45.86
C SER A 6 30.83 39.89 45.23
N PRO A 7 31.98 39.30 45.61
CA PRO A 7 32.51 38.08 44.99
C PRO A 7 31.57 36.86 45.02
N SER A 8 30.52 36.90 45.86
CA SER A 8 29.48 35.87 45.95
C SER A 8 28.52 35.83 44.76
N ASP A 9 28.29 36.93 44.04
CA ASP A 9 27.26 36.99 42.99
C ASP A 9 27.79 36.45 41.67
N GLU A 10 29.07 36.69 41.37
CA GLU A 10 29.73 36.13 40.19
C GLU A 10 29.82 34.60 40.25
N GLU A 11 30.05 34.03 41.43
CA GLU A 11 30.15 32.57 41.59
C GLU A 11 28.80 31.88 41.37
N LYS A 12 27.69 32.50 41.80
CA LYS A 12 26.33 31.99 41.56
C LYS A 12 25.97 32.00 40.08
N ILE A 13 26.30 33.07 39.36
CA ILE A 13 26.02 33.19 37.92
C ILE A 13 26.79 32.11 37.14
N ARG A 14 28.05 31.83 37.51
CA ARG A 14 28.85 30.76 36.89
C ARG A 14 28.26 29.38 37.13
N ARG A 15 27.87 29.06 38.37
CA ARG A 15 27.25 27.76 38.71
C ARG A 15 25.91 27.55 38.00
N MET A 16 25.06 28.58 37.93
CA MET A 16 23.81 28.52 37.17
C MET A 16 24.05 28.27 35.67
N ALA A 17 25.04 28.94 35.08
CA ALA A 17 25.40 28.73 33.68
C ALA A 17 25.94 27.30 33.43
N GLU A 18 26.71 26.74 34.36
CA GLU A 18 27.19 25.35 34.31
C GLU A 18 26.04 24.33 34.42
N ASP A 19 25.09 24.56 35.33
CA ASP A 19 23.91 23.70 35.51
C ASP A 19 22.97 23.73 34.29
N GLU A 20 22.75 24.90 33.69
CA GLU A 20 21.99 25.05 32.45
C GLU A 20 22.68 24.37 31.25
N ALA A 21 24.01 24.49 31.17
CA ALA A 21 24.81 23.79 30.17
C ALA A 21 24.72 22.26 30.35
N ALA A 22 24.76 21.76 31.59
CA ALA A 22 24.61 20.34 31.89
C ALA A 22 23.19 19.83 31.60
N LEU A 23 22.16 20.62 31.90
CA LEU A 23 20.76 20.27 31.64
C LEU A 23 20.47 20.22 30.14
N SER A 24 20.93 21.23 29.39
CA SER A 24 20.78 21.27 27.93
C SER A 24 21.52 20.12 27.24
N ALA A 25 22.69 19.72 27.75
CA ALA A 25 23.40 18.53 27.27
C ALA A 25 22.58 17.25 27.47
N ARG A 26 21.95 17.08 28.64
CA ARG A 26 21.07 15.93 28.93
C ARG A 26 19.82 15.93 28.04
N LEU A 27 19.18 17.08 27.86
CA LEU A 27 18.00 17.22 27.00
C LEU A 27 18.33 16.86 25.54
N ARG A 28 19.46 17.36 25.00
CA ARG A 28 19.91 17.01 23.65
C ARG A 28 20.17 15.51 23.50
N ALA A 29 20.78 14.87 24.50
CA ALA A 29 21.00 13.43 24.48
C ALA A 29 19.69 12.62 24.50
N LEU A 30 18.68 13.09 25.24
CA LEU A 30 17.35 12.48 25.27
C LEU A 30 16.60 12.68 23.94
N SER A 31 16.62 13.89 23.38
CA SER A 31 16.01 14.18 22.07
C SER A 31 16.62 13.29 20.99
N HIS A 32 17.95 13.19 20.93
CA HIS A 32 18.63 12.32 19.98
C HIS A 32 18.25 10.83 20.14
N LYS A 33 18.08 10.35 21.38
CA LYS A 33 17.60 8.97 21.61
C LYS A 33 16.14 8.79 21.20
N LEU A 34 15.29 9.79 21.43
CA LEU A 34 13.88 9.74 21.08
C LEU A 34 13.71 9.74 19.55
N ASP A 35 14.44 10.60 18.85
CA ASP A 35 14.41 10.68 17.39
C ASP A 35 14.86 9.35 16.78
N LYS A 36 15.98 8.79 17.27
CA LYS A 36 16.47 7.49 16.82
C LYS A 36 15.44 6.37 17.06
N ALA A 37 14.84 6.31 18.25
CA ALA A 37 13.83 5.30 18.56
C ALA A 37 12.55 5.48 17.73
N ARG A 38 12.17 6.73 17.43
CA ARG A 38 11.04 7.05 16.55
C ARG A 38 11.31 6.64 15.11
N ASP A 39 12.51 6.88 14.61
CA ASP A 39 12.92 6.48 13.26
C ASP A 39 12.98 4.96 13.13
N GLU A 40 13.52 4.26 14.14
CA GLU A 40 13.52 2.80 14.22
C GLU A 40 12.09 2.23 14.26
N ALA A 41 11.19 2.84 15.03
CA ALA A 41 9.78 2.45 15.09
C ALA A 41 9.05 2.68 13.75
N GLN A 42 9.26 3.83 13.11
CA GLN A 42 8.67 4.13 11.80
C GLN A 42 9.23 3.23 10.69
N ALA A 43 10.52 2.89 10.72
CA ALA A 43 11.11 1.94 9.78
C ALA A 43 10.52 0.53 9.97
N ALA A 44 10.31 0.09 11.22
CA ALA A 44 9.65 -1.17 11.53
C ALA A 44 8.17 -1.18 11.11
N GLU A 45 7.46 -0.07 11.28
CA GLU A 45 6.07 0.10 10.86
C GLU A 45 5.91 0.16 9.34
N ARG A 46 6.89 0.71 8.60
CA ARG A 46 6.93 0.64 7.12
C ARG A 46 7.31 -0.75 6.60
N ALA A 47 8.11 -1.51 7.35
CA ALA A 47 8.50 -2.87 7.00
C ALA A 47 7.37 -3.89 7.27
N GLN A 48 6.44 -3.57 8.17
CA GLN A 48 5.24 -4.38 8.43
C GLN A 48 4.08 -3.79 7.62
N PRO A 49 3.56 -4.49 6.59
CA PRO A 49 2.38 -4.00 5.89
C PRO A 49 1.24 -3.91 6.92
N SER A 50 0.76 -2.70 7.19
CA SER A 50 -0.31 -2.46 8.16
C SER A 50 -1.42 -3.49 7.95
N ASN A 51 -1.89 -4.11 9.05
CA ASN A 51 -2.88 -5.20 8.99
C ASN A 51 -4.13 -4.81 8.17
N GLU A 52 -4.51 -3.52 8.18
CA GLU A 52 -5.58 -3.00 7.33
C GLU A 52 -5.26 -3.03 5.83
N VAL A 53 -4.05 -2.65 5.40
CA VAL A 53 -3.67 -2.69 3.98
C VAL A 53 -3.54 -4.14 3.50
N THR A 54 -3.02 -5.03 4.33
CA THR A 54 -2.97 -6.47 4.05
C THR A 54 -4.37 -7.08 3.95
N ALA A 55 -5.26 -6.77 4.89
CA ALA A 55 -6.64 -7.26 4.88
C ALA A 55 -7.46 -6.74 3.68
N ARG A 56 -7.29 -5.45 3.32
CA ARG A 56 -7.92 -4.87 2.12
C ARG A 56 -7.37 -5.49 0.83
N GLY A 57 -6.05 -5.72 0.74
CA GLY A 57 -5.44 -6.41 -0.40
C GLY A 57 -5.92 -7.86 -0.53
N MET A 58 -6.04 -8.57 0.59
CA MET A 58 -6.49 -9.96 0.62
C MET A 58 -7.97 -10.11 0.21
N SER A 59 -8.85 -9.24 0.70
CA SER A 59 -10.28 -9.28 0.32
C SER A 59 -10.49 -8.96 -1.16
N LEU A 60 -9.74 -8.02 -1.72
CA LEU A 60 -9.76 -7.74 -3.16
C LEU A 60 -9.24 -8.93 -3.97
N ALA A 61 -8.15 -9.57 -3.54
CA ALA A 61 -7.61 -10.75 -4.19
C ALA A 61 -8.61 -11.92 -4.20
N PHE A 62 -9.25 -12.22 -3.07
CA PHE A 62 -10.27 -13.26 -3.00
C PHE A 62 -11.48 -12.98 -3.88
N ARG A 63 -11.89 -11.72 -4.01
CA ARG A 63 -12.99 -11.36 -4.90
C ARG A 63 -12.64 -11.60 -6.37
N ILE A 64 -11.45 -11.20 -6.79
CA ILE A 64 -10.96 -11.43 -8.17
C ILE A 64 -10.86 -12.94 -8.45
N VAL A 65 -10.33 -13.72 -7.51
CA VAL A 65 -10.28 -15.19 -7.62
C VAL A 65 -11.69 -15.79 -7.66
N GLY A 66 -12.63 -15.31 -6.84
CA GLY A 66 -14.02 -15.78 -6.83
C GLY A 66 -14.78 -15.49 -8.13
N GLU A 67 -14.61 -14.29 -8.68
CA GLU A 67 -15.16 -13.91 -9.99
C GLU A 67 -14.60 -14.81 -11.12
N PHE A 68 -13.32 -15.16 -11.06
CA PHE A 68 -12.71 -16.10 -12.01
C PHE A 68 -13.22 -17.53 -11.84
N VAL A 69 -13.18 -18.07 -10.62
CA VAL A 69 -13.55 -19.46 -10.31
C VAL A 69 -15.03 -19.71 -10.61
N SER A 70 -15.91 -18.75 -10.32
CA SER A 70 -17.33 -18.86 -10.67
C SER A 70 -17.56 -18.93 -12.18
N GLY A 71 -16.87 -18.11 -12.97
CA GLY A 71 -16.93 -18.19 -14.44
C GLY A 71 -16.46 -19.53 -15.00
N VAL A 72 -15.40 -20.10 -14.42
CA VAL A 72 -14.89 -21.43 -14.80
C VAL A 72 -15.89 -22.53 -14.42
N LEU A 73 -16.46 -22.50 -13.21
CA LEU A 73 -17.47 -23.46 -12.76
C LEU A 73 -18.72 -23.44 -13.64
N VAL A 74 -19.20 -22.25 -14.00
CA VAL A 74 -20.36 -22.08 -14.89
C VAL A 74 -20.04 -22.59 -16.30
N GLY A 75 -18.85 -22.27 -16.84
CA GLY A 75 -18.42 -22.77 -18.15
C GLY A 75 -18.26 -24.29 -18.18
N ALA A 76 -17.68 -24.87 -17.13
CA ALA A 76 -17.55 -26.32 -16.98
C ALA A 76 -18.92 -27.01 -16.84
N GLY A 77 -19.83 -26.44 -16.06
CA GLY A 77 -21.19 -26.95 -15.90
C GLY A 77 -22.01 -26.89 -17.19
N LEU A 78 -21.92 -25.79 -17.94
CA LEU A 78 -22.57 -25.65 -19.24
C LEU A 78 -21.97 -26.60 -20.28
N GLY A 79 -20.64 -26.73 -20.32
CA GLY A 79 -19.96 -27.68 -21.20
C GLY A 79 -20.34 -29.12 -20.92
N TRP A 80 -20.45 -29.50 -19.64
CA TRP A 80 -20.92 -30.82 -19.23
C TRP A 80 -22.38 -31.06 -19.61
N LEU A 81 -23.26 -30.06 -19.44
CA LEU A 81 -24.67 -30.18 -19.81
C LEU A 81 -24.84 -30.36 -21.33
N ILE A 82 -24.06 -29.62 -22.13
CA ILE A 82 -24.05 -29.74 -23.60
C ILE A 82 -23.54 -31.11 -24.03
N ASP A 83 -22.42 -31.58 -23.47
CA ASP A 83 -21.88 -32.91 -23.76
C ASP A 83 -22.87 -34.03 -23.43
N HIS A 84 -23.62 -33.88 -22.32
CA HIS A 84 -24.64 -34.85 -21.93
C HIS A 84 -25.86 -34.86 -22.87
N TRP A 85 -26.28 -33.69 -23.36
CA TRP A 85 -27.43 -33.56 -24.27
C TRP A 85 -27.13 -34.06 -25.68
N LEU A 86 -25.92 -33.83 -26.19
CA LEU A 86 -25.51 -34.28 -27.53
C LEU A 86 -25.02 -35.73 -27.56
N GLY A 87 -24.84 -36.39 -26.41
CA GLY A 87 -24.30 -37.75 -26.33
C GLY A 87 -22.87 -37.87 -26.86
N THR A 88 -22.20 -36.73 -27.05
CA THR A 88 -20.82 -36.66 -27.54
C THR A 88 -19.88 -36.93 -26.36
N SER A 89 -18.87 -37.79 -26.59
CA SER A 89 -17.60 -37.83 -25.82
C SER A 89 -17.11 -36.38 -25.55
N PRO A 90 -16.35 -36.04 -24.47
CA PRO A 90 -16.32 -34.72 -23.81
C PRO A 90 -15.59 -33.62 -24.62
N TRP A 91 -15.92 -33.53 -25.90
CA TRP A 91 -15.38 -32.66 -26.91
C TRP A 91 -15.91 -31.25 -26.73
N GLY A 92 -17.18 -31.08 -26.31
CA GLY A 92 -17.72 -29.77 -25.96
C GLY A 92 -17.02 -29.17 -24.74
N LEU A 93 -16.78 -29.97 -23.71
CA LEU A 93 -15.98 -29.58 -22.55
C LEU A 93 -14.53 -29.24 -22.95
N ILE A 94 -13.88 -30.05 -23.80
CA ILE A 94 -12.51 -29.77 -24.29
C ILE A 94 -12.45 -28.45 -25.08
N VAL A 95 -13.40 -28.23 -26.00
CA VAL A 95 -13.44 -27.01 -26.83
C VAL A 95 -13.74 -25.76 -25.99
N LEU A 96 -14.71 -25.82 -25.08
CA LEU A 96 -15.03 -24.71 -24.17
C LEU A 96 -13.91 -24.44 -23.18
N LEU A 97 -13.24 -25.48 -22.68
CA LEU A 97 -12.08 -25.35 -21.79
C LEU A 97 -10.91 -24.68 -22.51
N LEU A 98 -10.57 -25.12 -23.73
CA LEU A 98 -9.52 -24.51 -24.55
C LEU A 98 -9.87 -23.05 -24.90
N LEU A 99 -11.12 -22.79 -25.30
CA LEU A 99 -11.57 -21.44 -25.65
C LEU A 99 -11.55 -20.52 -24.42
N GLY A 100 -12.02 -21.00 -23.26
CA GLY A 100 -11.98 -20.27 -21.99
C GLY A 100 -10.55 -20.03 -21.49
N PHE A 101 -9.65 -20.99 -21.64
CA PHE A 101 -8.24 -20.84 -21.32
C PHE A 101 -7.56 -19.79 -22.20
N VAL A 102 -7.78 -19.85 -23.51
CA VAL A 102 -7.25 -18.85 -24.47
C VAL A 102 -7.80 -17.45 -24.16
N ALA A 103 -9.11 -17.33 -23.90
CA ALA A 103 -9.72 -16.06 -23.51
C ALA A 103 -9.17 -15.52 -22.19
N GLY A 104 -8.94 -16.39 -21.20
CA GLY A 104 -8.32 -16.03 -19.92
C GLY A 104 -6.88 -15.54 -20.06
N VAL A 105 -6.05 -16.25 -20.83
CA VAL A 105 -4.67 -15.84 -21.13
C VAL A 105 -4.65 -14.51 -21.88
N LEU A 106 -5.53 -14.31 -22.86
CA LEU A 106 -5.66 -13.04 -23.58
C LEU A 106 -6.09 -11.89 -22.67
N ASN A 107 -6.99 -12.13 -21.70
CA ASN A 107 -7.41 -11.13 -20.73
C ASN A 107 -6.25 -10.71 -19.81
N VAL A 108 -5.47 -11.67 -19.32
CA VAL A 108 -4.28 -11.41 -18.49
C VAL A 108 -3.22 -10.65 -19.28
N LEU A 109 -2.92 -11.06 -20.52
CA LEU A 109 -1.98 -10.36 -21.39
C LEU A 109 -2.44 -8.92 -21.69
N ARG A 110 -3.75 -8.71 -21.83
CA ARG A 110 -4.34 -7.37 -21.99
C ARG A 110 -4.19 -6.51 -20.73
N ALA A 111 -4.37 -7.10 -19.55
CA ALA A 111 -4.19 -6.41 -18.27
C ALA A 111 -2.72 -6.07 -17.97
N VAL A 112 -1.79 -6.93 -18.40
CA VAL A 112 -0.34 -6.80 -18.09
C VAL A 112 0.41 -5.90 -19.09
N GLY A 113 -0.18 -5.57 -20.25
CA GLY A 113 0.21 -4.34 -20.95
C GLY A 113 0.45 -4.40 -22.46
N LYS A 114 -0.59 -4.65 -23.27
CA LYS A 114 -0.56 -4.34 -24.73
C LYS A 114 -1.86 -3.85 -25.33
N VAL A 115 -2.68 -3.08 -24.60
CA VAL A 115 -3.61 -2.15 -25.24
C VAL A 115 -3.51 -0.85 -24.48
N ALA A 116 -2.88 0.15 -25.10
CA ALA A 116 -3.04 1.54 -24.71
C ALA A 116 -4.54 1.78 -24.57
N GLN A 117 -4.98 2.00 -23.33
CA GLN A 117 -6.33 2.44 -23.03
C GLN A 117 -6.53 3.71 -23.89
N PRO A 118 -7.34 3.68 -24.96
CA PRO A 118 -7.68 4.92 -25.61
C PRO A 118 -8.47 5.65 -24.56
N GLU A 119 -7.92 6.77 -24.09
CA GLU A 119 -8.64 7.70 -23.26
C GLU A 119 -9.99 7.98 -23.94
N ALA A 120 -11.03 7.34 -23.44
CA ALA A 120 -12.40 7.69 -23.74
C ALA A 120 -12.69 8.99 -22.98
N ARG A 121 -12.10 10.08 -23.50
CA ARG A 121 -12.73 11.37 -23.70
C ARG A 121 -13.60 11.84 -22.52
N GLN A 122 -12.97 12.11 -21.38
CA GLN A 122 -13.50 13.08 -20.41
C GLN A 122 -12.82 14.44 -20.54
N VAL A 123 -12.52 14.85 -21.78
CA VAL A 123 -12.36 16.26 -22.16
C VAL A 123 -13.73 16.78 -22.60
N SER A 124 -14.64 16.92 -21.64
CA SER A 124 -15.86 17.73 -21.81
C SER A 124 -16.32 18.31 -20.47
N ARG A 125 -15.39 18.99 -19.78
CA ARG A 125 -15.70 19.95 -18.71
C ARG A 125 -14.82 21.21 -18.80
N ARG A 126 -14.50 21.62 -20.02
CA ARG A 126 -13.91 22.93 -20.31
C ARG A 126 -14.76 23.60 -21.38
N GLY A 127 -15.76 24.35 -20.94
CA GLY A 127 -16.70 25.02 -21.84
C GLY A 127 -17.86 25.76 -21.17
N LYS A 128 -17.55 26.70 -20.27
CA LYS A 128 -18.37 27.89 -19.95
C LYS A 128 -17.49 28.80 -19.07
N LYS A 129 -16.51 29.54 -19.62
CA LYS A 129 -16.60 30.81 -20.36
C LYS A 129 -17.71 31.74 -19.85
N THR A 130 -17.20 32.85 -19.28
CA THR A 130 -17.78 34.18 -19.05
C THR A 130 -18.90 34.27 -18.05
#